data_AF-A0A4U9Z0Z7-F1
#
_entry.id   AF-A0A4U9Z0Z7-F1
#
_cell.length_a   1.000
_cell.length_b   1.000
_cell.length_c   1.000
_cell.angle_alpha   90.00
_cell.angle_beta   90.00
_cell.angle_gamma   90.00
#
_symmetry.space_group_name_H-M   'P 1'
#
loop_
_entity.id
_entity.type
_entity.pdbx_description
1 polymer ?
#
loop_
_entity_poly.entity_id
_entity_poly.type
_entity_poly.pdbx_seq_one_letter_code
_entity_poly.pdbx_strand_id
1 'polypeptide(L)'
;MCRVLRVNRSTYYKFLKHKPSKRELDNQIYRKQILEIYTKANKRLGVKSIKVILQRDYDTKISEGRIYRLMKNMALPKMATVKPKRALKEAQKNSPQNLLKQKFNPDQPNQVWTTDFTYISIGYKMKRQHFSVQHL
;
A
#
# COMPACT_ATOMS: atom_id res chain seq x y z
N MET A 1 2.12 18.81 -45.50
CA MET A 1 2.45 18.28 -44.15
C MET A 1 3.70 18.93 -43.54
N CYS A 2 4.94 18.62 -43.97
CA CYS A 2 6.17 19.11 -43.29
C CYS A 2 6.33 20.65 -43.23
N ARG A 3 5.92 21.38 -44.28
CA ARG A 3 5.96 22.87 -44.32
C ARG A 3 4.99 23.51 -43.32
N VAL A 4 3.83 22.88 -43.11
CA VAL A 4 2.79 23.34 -42.18
C VAL A 4 3.23 23.10 -40.73
N LEU A 5 3.82 21.93 -40.47
CA LEU A 5 4.32 21.54 -39.13
C LEU A 5 5.71 22.13 -38.80
N ARG A 6 6.33 22.90 -39.71
CA ARG A 6 7.70 23.45 -39.58
C ARG A 6 8.77 22.40 -39.21
N VAL A 7 8.64 21.18 -39.74
CA VAL A 7 9.61 20.09 -39.53
C VAL A 7 10.45 19.88 -40.79
N ASN A 8 11.76 19.64 -40.63
CA ASN A 8 12.63 19.32 -41.76
C ASN A 8 12.20 17.99 -42.42
N ARG A 9 12.18 17.96 -43.76
CA ARG A 9 11.81 16.78 -44.55
C ARG A 9 12.69 15.57 -44.20
N SER A 10 13.99 15.77 -43.94
CA SER A 10 14.90 14.68 -43.57
C SER A 10 14.51 14.04 -42.23
N THR A 11 14.13 14.85 -41.24
CA THR A 11 13.63 14.39 -39.93
C THR A 11 12.34 13.60 -40.08
N TYR A 12 11.41 14.07 -40.94
CA TYR A 12 10.16 13.38 -41.21
C TYR A 12 10.40 11.97 -41.77
N TYR A 13 11.20 11.84 -42.83
CA TYR A 13 11.49 10.52 -43.41
C TYR A 13 12.34 9.63 -42.50
N LYS A 14 13.21 10.22 -41.67
CA LYS A 14 13.96 9.48 -40.64
C LYS A 14 13.02 8.86 -39.61
N PHE A 15 12.00 9.60 -39.17
CA PHE A 15 10.96 9.08 -38.28
C PHE A 15 10.13 7.99 -38.97
N LEU A 16 9.73 8.22 -40.21
CA LEU A 16 8.88 7.30 -40.97
C LEU A 16 9.56 5.95 -41.25
N LYS A 17 10.87 5.96 -41.51
CA LYS A 17 11.70 4.77 -41.71
C LYS A 17 12.37 4.28 -40.42
N HIS A 18 12.01 4.82 -39.27
CA HIS A 18 12.66 4.49 -38.01
C HIS A 18 12.45 3.01 -37.67
N LYS A 19 13.55 2.30 -37.42
CA LYS A 19 13.53 0.95 -36.86
C LYS A 19 13.87 1.02 -35.38
N PRO A 20 13.13 0.30 -34.51
CA PRO A 20 13.40 0.32 -33.09
C PRO A 20 14.84 -0.17 -32.82
N SER A 21 15.55 0.60 -32.02
CA SER A 21 16.85 0.18 -31.49
C SER A 21 16.68 -1.02 -30.56
N LYS A 22 17.77 -1.78 -30.34
CA LYS A 22 17.80 -2.88 -29.36
C LYS A 22 17.25 -2.43 -27.99
N ARG A 23 17.62 -1.23 -27.56
CA ARG A 23 17.17 -0.67 -26.28
C ARG A 23 15.67 -0.39 -26.23
N GLU A 24 15.07 0.02 -27.34
CA GLU A 24 13.62 0.21 -27.42
C GLU A 24 12.88 -1.12 -27.38
N LEU A 25 13.41 -2.14 -28.06
CA LEU A 25 12.88 -3.49 -28.02
C LEU A 25 12.95 -4.07 -26.60
N ASP A 26 14.11 -3.97 -25.95
CA ASP A 26 14.29 -4.39 -24.55
C ASP A 26 13.28 -3.67 -23.63
N ASN A 27 13.11 -2.35 -23.80
CA ASN A 27 12.15 -1.59 -23.03
C ASN A 27 10.70 -2.03 -23.31
N GLN A 28 10.35 -2.51 -24.49
CA GLN A 28 9.02 -3.06 -24.76
C GLN A 28 8.81 -4.38 -24.00
N ILE A 29 9.82 -5.25 -23.97
CA ILE A 29 9.78 -6.51 -23.21
C ILE A 29 9.61 -6.21 -21.71
N TYR A 30 10.44 -5.32 -21.16
CA TYR A 30 10.37 -4.95 -19.75
C TYR A 30 9.05 -4.31 -19.37
N ARG A 31 8.45 -3.50 -20.26
CA ARG A 31 7.12 -2.93 -20.01
C ARG A 31 6.06 -4.02 -19.86
N LYS A 32 6.08 -5.04 -20.71
CA LYS A 32 5.13 -6.17 -20.62
C LYS A 32 5.30 -6.93 -19.30
N GLN A 33 6.53 -7.31 -18.96
CA GLN A 33 6.81 -8.03 -17.70
C GLN A 33 6.42 -7.21 -16.46
N ILE A 34 6.76 -5.91 -16.43
CA ILE A 34 6.39 -5.02 -15.33
C ILE A 34 4.86 -4.93 -15.22
N LEU A 35 4.14 -4.80 -16.35
CA LEU A 35 2.69 -4.72 -16.35
C LEU A 35 2.05 -6.00 -15.80
N GLU A 36 2.52 -7.18 -16.20
CA GLU A 36 2.04 -8.47 -15.70
C GLU A 36 2.27 -8.65 -14.19
N ILE A 37 3.45 -8.30 -13.69
CA ILE A 37 3.73 -8.33 -12.24
C ILE A 37 2.81 -7.35 -11.51
N TYR A 38 2.64 -6.15 -12.08
CA TYR A 38 1.86 -5.08 -11.47
C TYR A 38 0.36 -5.40 -11.39
N THR A 39 -0.19 -6.06 -12.42
CA THR A 39 -1.59 -6.52 -12.43
C THR A 39 -1.79 -7.68 -11.46
N LYS A 40 -0.92 -8.69 -11.47
CA LYS A 40 -0.97 -9.83 -10.52
C LYS A 40 -0.94 -9.39 -9.06
N ALA A 41 -0.17 -8.34 -8.76
CA ALA A 41 -0.01 -7.86 -7.40
C ALA A 41 -1.01 -6.76 -6.99
N ASN A 42 -2.16 -6.65 -7.67
CA ASN A 42 -3.23 -5.69 -7.36
C ASN A 42 -2.73 -4.24 -7.21
N LYS A 43 -1.77 -3.82 -8.05
CA LYS A 43 -1.21 -2.46 -8.05
C LYS A 43 -0.47 -2.06 -6.77
N ARG A 44 -0.15 -3.02 -5.88
CA ARG A 44 0.43 -2.76 -4.55
C ARG A 44 1.94 -2.61 -4.53
N LEU A 45 2.61 -3.08 -5.58
CA LEU A 45 4.07 -3.20 -5.59
C LEU A 45 4.74 -1.93 -6.09
N GLY A 46 5.78 -1.54 -5.35
CA GLY A 46 6.69 -0.48 -5.75
C GLY A 46 7.87 -0.98 -6.57
N VAL A 47 8.74 -0.04 -6.96
CA VAL A 47 9.92 -0.27 -7.81
C VAL A 47 10.84 -1.36 -7.26
N LYS A 48 11.13 -1.35 -5.95
CA LYS A 48 12.03 -2.33 -5.31
C LYS A 48 11.47 -3.75 -5.37
N SER A 49 10.18 -3.91 -5.06
CA SER A 49 9.52 -5.22 -5.12
C SER A 49 9.45 -5.76 -6.54
N ILE A 50 9.14 -4.90 -7.52
CA ILE A 50 9.13 -5.28 -8.94
C ILE A 50 10.52 -5.72 -9.41
N LYS A 51 11.59 -5.05 -8.98
CA LYS A 51 12.97 -5.47 -9.29
C LYS A 51 13.28 -6.88 -8.79
N VAL A 52 12.91 -7.18 -7.54
CA VAL A 52 13.14 -8.51 -6.95
C VAL A 52 12.37 -9.59 -7.73
N ILE A 53 11.12 -9.32 -8.09
CA ILE A 53 10.29 -10.27 -8.84
C ILE A 53 10.80 -10.45 -10.28
N LEU A 54 11.19 -9.36 -10.96
CA LEU A 54 11.79 -9.43 -12.29
C LEU A 54 13.07 -10.27 -12.31
N GLN A 55 13.90 -10.12 -11.28
CA GLN A 55 15.12 -10.92 -11.15
C GLN A 55 14.81 -12.38 -10.83
N ARG A 56 13.78 -12.65 -10.03
CA ARG A 56 13.40 -14.01 -9.63
C ARG A 56 12.70 -14.80 -10.74
N ASP A 57 11.75 -14.18 -11.44
CA ASP A 57 10.84 -14.88 -12.35
C ASP A 57 11.33 -14.83 -13.81
N TYR A 58 12.08 -13.79 -14.18
CA TYR A 58 12.50 -13.53 -15.57
C TYR A 58 14.02 -13.41 -15.73
N ASP A 59 14.81 -13.69 -14.68
CA ASP A 59 16.28 -13.50 -14.60
C ASP A 59 16.77 -12.16 -15.17
N THR A 60 15.94 -11.13 -15.04
CA THR A 60 16.12 -9.87 -15.75
C THR A 60 16.75 -8.84 -14.82
N LYS A 61 18.04 -8.55 -15.04
CA LYS A 61 18.81 -7.58 -14.24
C LYS A 61 18.61 -6.15 -14.74
N ILE A 62 17.75 -5.40 -14.06
CA ILE A 62 17.46 -3.99 -14.39
C ILE A 62 17.72 -3.08 -13.17
N SER A 63 18.23 -1.88 -13.43
CA SER A 63 18.40 -0.86 -12.40
C SER A 63 17.06 -0.26 -11.93
N GLU A 64 16.99 0.11 -10.66
CA GLU A 64 15.77 0.69 -10.06
C GLU A 64 15.33 1.96 -10.77
N GLY A 65 16.28 2.82 -11.17
CA GLY A 65 16.00 4.03 -11.93
C GLY A 65 15.38 3.74 -13.31
N ARG A 66 15.78 2.65 -13.97
CA ARG A 66 15.18 2.25 -15.25
C ARG A 66 13.75 1.73 -15.05
N ILE A 67 13.51 0.89 -14.05
CA ILE A 67 12.15 0.42 -13.70
C ILE A 67 11.25 1.60 -13.37
N TYR A 68 11.72 2.53 -12.53
CA TYR A 68 10.99 3.75 -12.17
C TYR A 68 10.59 4.57 -13.39
N ARG A 69 11.53 4.82 -14.32
CA ARG A 69 11.25 5.55 -15.57
C ARG A 69 10.22 4.83 -16.43
N LEU A 70 10.31 3.51 -16.55
CA LEU A 70 9.35 2.70 -17.31
C LEU A 70 7.95 2.77 -16.68
N MET A 71 7.85 2.59 -15.36
CA MET A 71 6.58 2.69 -14.63
C MET A 71 5.95 4.09 -14.76
N LYS A 72 6.76 5.15 -14.63
CA LYS A 72 6.31 6.54 -14.80
C LYS A 72 5.79 6.80 -16.21
N ASN A 73 6.51 6.32 -17.23
CA ASN A 73 6.12 6.49 -18.64
C ASN A 73 4.87 5.68 -19.02
N MET A 74 4.59 4.57 -18.32
CA MET A 74 3.38 3.79 -18.51
C MET A 74 2.15 4.40 -17.81
N ALA A 75 2.29 5.54 -17.13
CA ALA A 75 1.24 6.20 -16.37
C ALA A 75 0.49 5.24 -15.41
N LEU A 76 1.20 4.26 -14.84
CA LEU A 76 0.60 3.29 -13.94
C LEU A 76 0.04 4.04 -12.71
N PRO A 77 -1.26 3.86 -12.39
CA PRO A 77 -1.92 4.61 -11.33
C PRO A 77 -1.19 4.34 -10.02
N LYS A 78 -0.68 5.38 -9.36
CA LYS A 78 -0.12 5.22 -8.02
C LYS A 78 -1.18 4.55 -7.13
N MET A 79 -0.75 3.67 -6.23
CA MET A 79 -1.65 3.17 -5.19
C MET A 79 -2.40 4.35 -4.60
N ALA A 80 -3.73 4.28 -4.54
CA ALA A 80 -4.49 5.25 -3.81
C ALA A 80 -4.00 5.20 -2.35
N THR A 81 -3.27 6.23 -1.91
CA THR A 81 -2.95 6.47 -0.48
C THR A 81 -4.22 6.85 0.30
N VAL A 82 -5.39 6.55 -0.25
CA VAL A 82 -6.65 6.68 0.45
C VAL A 82 -6.67 5.54 1.44
N LYS A 83 -6.37 5.85 2.71
CA LYS A 83 -6.65 4.95 3.81
C LYS A 83 -8.09 4.47 3.63
N PRO A 84 -8.35 3.16 3.52
CA PRO A 84 -9.73 2.71 3.53
C PRO A 84 -10.37 3.30 4.78
N LYS A 85 -11.54 3.95 4.65
CA LYS A 85 -12.32 4.35 5.82
C LYS A 85 -12.39 3.10 6.70
N ARG A 86 -11.91 3.20 7.94
CA ARG A 86 -11.92 2.09 8.89
C ARG A 86 -13.34 1.58 8.86
N ALA A 87 -13.57 0.41 8.28
CA ALA A 87 -14.88 -0.21 8.35
C ALA A 87 -15.14 -0.29 9.85
N LEU A 88 -16.17 0.42 10.31
CA LEU A 88 -16.69 0.27 11.65
C LEU A 88 -17.34 -1.12 11.63
N LYS A 89 -16.51 -2.18 11.56
CA LYS A 89 -16.92 -3.57 11.62
C LYS A 89 -17.59 -3.71 12.96
N GLU A 90 -18.92 -3.71 12.97
CA GLU A 90 -19.85 -4.40 13.86
C GLU A 90 -19.45 -4.61 15.34
N ALA A 91 -18.50 -3.84 15.88
CA ALA A 91 -18.03 -3.96 17.25
C ALA A 91 -19.10 -3.46 18.22
N GLN A 92 -20.06 -2.67 17.71
CA GLN A 92 -21.26 -2.30 18.44
C GLN A 92 -22.29 -3.43 18.54
N LYS A 93 -22.24 -4.46 17.68
CA LYS A 93 -23.24 -5.53 17.70
C LYS A 93 -23.04 -6.50 18.87
N ASN A 94 -21.79 -6.66 19.32
CA ASN A 94 -21.40 -7.56 20.41
C ASN A 94 -20.71 -6.83 21.57
N SER A 95 -20.88 -5.52 21.70
CA SER A 95 -20.42 -4.84 22.92
C SER A 95 -21.32 -5.28 24.08
N PRO A 96 -20.78 -5.83 25.18
CA PRO A 96 -21.59 -6.17 26.35
C PRO A 96 -22.29 -4.90 26.84
N GLN A 97 -23.59 -5.01 27.13
CA GLN A 97 -24.36 -3.89 27.62
C GLN A 97 -23.75 -3.39 28.94
N ASN A 98 -23.48 -2.08 29.03
CA ASN A 98 -23.07 -1.45 30.29
C ASN A 98 -24.28 -1.37 31.22
N LEU A 99 -24.48 -2.42 32.02
CA LEU A 99 -25.59 -2.53 32.98
C LEU A 99 -25.56 -1.44 34.06
N LEU A 100 -24.37 -0.92 34.37
CA LEU A 100 -24.15 0.11 35.39
C LEU A 100 -24.53 1.52 34.95
N LYS A 101 -24.57 1.79 33.64
CA LYS A 101 -24.82 3.14 33.08
C LYS A 101 -23.99 4.24 33.77
N GLN A 102 -22.76 3.92 34.17
CA GLN A 102 -21.85 4.80 34.92
C GLN A 102 -22.38 5.29 36.29
N LYS A 103 -23.33 4.57 36.91
CA LYS A 103 -23.74 4.80 38.30
C LYS A 103 -22.84 4.02 39.26
N PHE A 104 -21.85 4.70 39.82
CA PHE A 104 -20.83 4.11 40.69
C PHE A 104 -21.08 4.41 42.18
N ASN A 105 -22.34 4.49 42.61
CA ASN A 105 -22.71 4.78 44.01
C ASN A 105 -23.85 3.85 44.46
N PRO A 106 -23.56 2.58 44.78
CA PRO A 106 -24.56 1.65 45.29
C PRO A 106 -24.93 1.97 46.75
N ASP A 107 -26.14 1.57 47.15
CA ASP A 107 -26.67 1.87 48.48
C ASP A 107 -25.98 1.07 49.60
N GLN A 108 -25.32 -0.04 49.25
CA GLN A 108 -24.60 -0.92 50.17
C GLN A 108 -23.32 -1.47 49.53
N PRO A 109 -22.26 -1.76 50.32
CA PRO A 109 -21.04 -2.35 49.80
C PRO A 109 -21.29 -3.75 49.19
N ASN A 110 -20.43 -4.17 48.25
CA ASN A 110 -20.45 -5.48 47.57
C ASN A 110 -21.62 -5.72 46.59
N GLN A 111 -22.31 -4.67 46.13
CA GLN A 111 -23.36 -4.83 45.12
C GLN A 111 -22.82 -4.87 43.69
N VAL A 112 -21.67 -4.23 43.45
CA VAL A 112 -21.11 -4.09 42.10
C VAL A 112 -19.62 -4.34 42.11
N TRP A 113 -19.15 -5.30 41.29
CA TRP A 113 -17.73 -5.58 41.13
C TRP A 113 -17.28 -5.15 39.74
N THR A 114 -16.31 -4.23 39.69
CA THR A 114 -15.70 -3.81 38.43
C THR A 114 -14.21 -4.10 38.47
N THR A 115 -13.70 -4.73 37.41
CA THR A 115 -12.28 -5.01 37.23
C THR A 115 -11.76 -4.21 36.05
N ASP A 116 -10.76 -3.35 36.28
CA ASP A 116 -10.05 -2.68 35.20
C ASP A 116 -8.65 -3.28 35.02
N PHE A 117 -8.18 -3.34 33.77
CA PHE A 117 -6.81 -3.72 33.42
C PHE A 117 -6.05 -2.51 32.91
N THR A 118 -5.11 -2.02 33.70
CA THR A 118 -4.23 -0.94 33.27
C THR A 118 -3.00 -1.52 32.59
N TYR A 119 -2.72 -1.10 31.35
CA TYR A 119 -1.46 -1.42 30.70
C TYR A 119 -0.37 -0.47 31.20
N ILE A 120 0.61 -1.01 31.91
CA ILE A 120 1.81 -0.28 32.28
C ILE A 120 2.90 -0.59 31.25
N SER A 121 3.41 0.43 30.56
CA SER A 121 4.48 0.27 29.59
C SER A 121 5.83 0.17 30.29
N ILE A 122 6.39 -1.05 30.38
CA ILE A 122 7.75 -1.28 30.89
C ILE A 122 8.67 -1.54 29.68
N GLY A 123 9.31 -0.48 29.17
CA GLY A 123 10.22 -0.54 28.01
C GLY A 123 9.54 -0.78 26.65
N TYR A 124 10.28 -1.32 25.67
CA TYR A 124 9.80 -1.57 24.29
C TYR A 124 8.87 -2.79 24.13
N LYS A 125 8.49 -3.45 25.23
CA LYS A 125 7.54 -4.58 25.22
C LYS A 125 6.42 -4.30 26.22
N MET A 126 5.18 -4.29 25.73
CA MET A 126 4.02 -4.23 26.61
C MET A 126 3.89 -5.54 27.38
N LYS A 127 4.03 -5.49 28.71
CA LYS A 127 3.68 -6.59 29.61
C LYS A 127 2.42 -6.20 30.38
N ARG A 128 1.53 -7.18 30.59
CA ARG A 128 0.31 -7.04 31.39
C ARG A 128 0.64 -7.26 32.86
N GLN A 129 0.62 -6.23 33.70
CA GLN A 129 0.62 -6.42 35.16
C GLN A 129 -0.09 -5.26 35.86
N HIS A 130 -1.29 -5.54 36.38
CA HIS A 130 -1.84 -5.15 37.69
C HIS A 130 -3.38 -5.33 37.63
N PHE A 131 -3.96 -6.08 38.57
CA PHE A 131 -5.41 -6.21 38.73
C PHE A 131 -5.83 -5.31 39.88
N SER A 132 -6.62 -4.27 39.59
CA SER A 132 -7.30 -3.49 40.63
C SER A 132 -8.77 -3.89 40.63
N VAL A 133 -9.23 -4.51 41.72
CA VAL A 133 -10.65 -4.76 41.98
C VAL A 133 -11.15 -3.60 42.82
N GLN A 134 -11.97 -2.73 42.22
CA GLN A 134 -12.61 -1.65 42.97
C GLN A 134 -13.95 -2.16 43.50
N HIS A 135 -14.14 -2.04 44.81
CA HIS A 135 -15.42 -2.26 45.46
C HIS A 135 -16.18 -0.95 45.33
N LEU A 136 -17.33 -1.00 44.65
CA LEU A 136 -18.33 0.06 44.71
C LEU A 136 -19.47 -0.46 45.57
#